data_AF-A0A521Z9I5-F1
#
_entry.id   AF-A0A521Z9I5-F1
#
_cell.length_a   1.000
_cell.length_b   1.000
_cell.length_c   1.000
_cell.angle_alpha   90.00
_cell.angle_beta   90.00
_cell.angle_gamma   90.00
#
_symmetry.space_group_name_H-M   'P 1'
#
loop_
_entity.id
_entity.type
_entity.pdbx_description
1 polymer ?
#
loop_
_entity_poly.entity_id
_entity_poly.type
_entity_poly.pdbx_seq_one_letter_code
_entity_poly.pdbx_strand_id
1 'polypeptide(L)' 'MATLKQHRNRKWAHAVLDANLDPINKVQKLVALGYEQEDAELMVWQHQEASHQMVYYEQLPQPEYGRKK' A
#
# COMPACT_ATOMS: atom_id res chain seq x y z
N MET A 1 8.87 -17.90 -21.00
CA MET A 1 9.47 -18.38 -19.74
C MET A 1 9.77 -17.21 -18.80
N ALA A 2 8.79 -16.69 -18.05
CA ALA A 2 9.01 -15.54 -17.14
C ALA A 2 8.16 -15.53 -15.86
N THR A 3 7.46 -16.61 -15.52
CA THR A 3 6.45 -16.59 -14.43
C THR A 3 7.03 -16.80 -13.03
N LEU A 4 8.11 -17.57 -12.89
CA LEU A 4 8.70 -17.88 -11.57
C LEU A 4 9.46 -16.70 -10.93
N LYS A 5 10.15 -15.89 -11.74
CA LYS A 5 10.90 -14.72 -11.23
C LYS A 5 9.97 -13.62 -10.72
N GLN A 6 8.87 -13.35 -11.45
CA GLN A 6 7.88 -12.35 -11.05
C GLN A 6 7.21 -12.67 -9.71
N HIS A 7 6.91 -13.95 -9.46
CA HIS A 7 6.29 -14.36 -8.20
C HIS A 7 7.21 -14.20 -6.97
N ARG A 8 8.52 -14.39 -7.15
CA ARG A 8 9.51 -14.21 -6.08
C ARG A 8 9.73 -12.73 -5.76
N ASN A 9 9.80 -11.91 -6.80
CA ASN A 9 10.00 -10.46 -6.67
C ASN A 9 8.81 -9.79 -5.96
N ARG A 10 7.59 -10.27 -6.19
CA ARG A 10 6.39 -9.72 -5.52
C ARG A 10 6.40 -9.92 -4.00
N LYS A 11 6.81 -11.10 -3.52
CA LYS A 11 6.94 -11.36 -2.07
C LYS A 11 8.01 -10.45 -1.43
N TRP A 12 9.10 -10.18 -2.15
CA TRP A 12 10.17 -9.33 -1.65
C TRP A 12 9.78 -7.85 -1.67
N ALA A 13 9.03 -7.40 -2.68
CA ALA A 13 8.49 -6.05 -2.73
C ALA A 13 7.57 -5.76 -1.53
N HIS A 14 6.66 -6.68 -1.19
CA HIS A 14 5.82 -6.54 0.01
C HIS A 14 6.66 -6.49 1.29
N ALA A 15 7.67 -7.35 1.44
CA ALA A 15 8.55 -7.32 2.60
C ALA A 15 9.35 -5.99 2.73
N VAL A 16 9.72 -5.36 1.61
CA VAL A 16 10.35 -4.03 1.61
C VAL A 16 9.37 -2.94 2.01
N LEU A 17 8.12 -3.02 1.52
CA LEU A 17 7.06 -2.07 1.87
C LEU A 17 6.70 -2.14 3.35
N ASP A 18 6.55 -3.34 3.91
CA ASP A 18 6.20 -3.56 5.32
C ASP A 18 7.37 -3.26 6.30
N ALA A 19 8.61 -3.20 5.79
CA ALA A 19 9.78 -2.91 6.63
C ALA A 19 9.70 -1.49 7.21
N ASN A 20 10.14 -1.31 8.46
CA ASN A 20 10.26 0.00 9.09
C ASN A 20 11.53 0.72 8.56
N LEU A 21 11.45 1.20 7.32
CA LEU A 21 12.50 1.91 6.61
C LEU A 21 11.98 3.26 6.12
N ASP A 22 12.90 4.20 5.89
CA ASP A 22 12.54 5.47 5.26
C ASP A 22 11.96 5.25 3.85
N PRO A 23 11.08 6.16 3.38
CA PRO A 23 10.42 6.02 2.08
C PRO A 23 11.44 5.93 0.94
N ILE A 24 12.48 6.76 1.01
CA ILE A 24 13.60 6.79 0.06
C ILE A 24 14.32 5.43 0.02
N ASN A 25 14.56 4.83 1.19
CA ASN A 25 15.22 3.53 1.31
C ASN A 25 14.34 2.39 0.78
N LYS A 26 13.01 2.50 0.91
CA LYS A 26 12.05 1.56 0.31
C LYS A 26 12.07 1.63 -1.22
N VAL A 27 12.05 2.83 -1.80
CA VAL A 27 12.13 3.06 -3.26
C VAL A 27 13.43 2.47 -3.80
N GLN A 28 14.58 2.77 -3.19
CA GLN A 28 15.87 2.25 -3.64
C GLN A 28 15.93 0.71 -3.63
N LYS A 29 15.34 0.07 -2.61
CA LYS A 29 15.26 -1.39 -2.53
C LYS A 29 14.32 -1.99 -3.58
N LEU A 30 13.21 -1.32 -3.90
CA LEU A 30 12.32 -1.74 -4.97
C LEU A 30 12.99 -1.60 -6.35
N VAL A 31 13.72 -0.52 -6.59
CA VAL A 31 14.53 -0.36 -7.81
C VAL A 31 15.60 -1.45 -7.93
N ALA A 32 16.28 -1.78 -6.83
CA ALA A 32 17.23 -2.90 -6.79
C ALA A 32 16.60 -4.28 -7.05
N LEU A 33 15.30 -4.43 -6.82
CA LEU A 33 14.53 -5.64 -7.15
C LEU A 33 14.11 -5.69 -8.63
N GLY A 34 14.40 -4.63 -9.40
CA GLY A 34 14.12 -4.51 -10.82
C GLY A 34 12.79 -3.82 -11.14
N TYR A 35 12.21 -3.07 -10.20
CA TYR A 35 11.09 -2.16 -10.47
C TYR A 35 11.60 -0.84 -11.04
N GLU A 36 10.80 -0.21 -11.89
CA GLU A 36 11.10 1.15 -12.36
C GLU A 36 10.97 2.14 -11.21
N GLN A 37 11.71 3.25 -11.29
CA GLN A 37 11.75 4.22 -10.20
C GLN A 37 10.36 4.83 -9.94
N GLU A 38 9.63 5.20 -11.00
CA GLU A 38 8.29 5.77 -10.90
C GLU A 38 7.30 4.77 -10.25
N ASP A 39 7.36 3.49 -10.65
CA ASP A 39 6.55 2.42 -10.08
C ASP A 39 6.88 2.19 -8.60
N ALA A 40 8.16 2.19 -8.24
CA ALA A 40 8.62 2.02 -6.87
C ALA A 40 8.16 3.16 -5.95
N GLU A 41 8.24 4.41 -6.43
CA GLU A 41 7.74 5.60 -5.73
C GLU A 41 6.22 5.50 -5.50
N LEU A 42 5.47 5.13 -6.54
CA LEU A 42 4.02 4.94 -6.45
C LEU A 42 3.64 3.84 -5.45
N MET A 43 4.34 2.71 -5.45
CA MET A 43 4.10 1.60 -4.52
C MET A 43 4.35 2.01 -3.06
N VAL A 44 5.42 2.77 -2.79
CA VAL A 44 5.72 3.28 -1.45
C VAL A 44 4.67 4.29 -0.99
N TRP A 45 4.27 5.20 -1.88
CA TRP A 45 3.25 6.21 -1.59
C TRP A 45 1.88 5.57 -1.28
N GLN A 46 1.42 4.63 -2.10
CA GLN A 46 0.17 3.89 -1.86
C GLN A 46 0.20 3.11 -0.54
N HIS A 47 1.34 2.54 -0.18
CA HIS A 47 1.48 1.80 1.08
C HIS A 47 1.44 2.73 2.31
N GLN A 48 1.95 3.95 2.19
CA GLN A 48 1.84 4.98 3.23
C GLN A 48 0.41 5.50 3.35
N GLU A 49 -0.28 5.76 2.23
CA GLU A 49 -1.68 6.21 2.25
C GLU A 49 -2.64 5.13 2.75
N ALA A 50 -2.39 3.85 2.45
CA ALA A 50 -3.20 2.74 2.95
C ALA A 50 -3.20 2.68 4.49
N SER A 51 -2.12 3.14 5.14
CA SER A 51 -2.08 3.27 6.60
C SER A 51 -2.98 4.41 7.13
N HIS A 52 -3.29 5.41 6.29
CA HIS A 52 -4.16 6.53 6.63
C HIS A 52 -5.61 6.37 6.11
N GLN A 53 -5.90 5.41 5.23
CA GLN A 53 -7.24 5.22 4.66
C GLN A 53 -8.27 4.54 5.59
N MET A 54 -7.90 4.07 6.79
CA MET A 54 -8.84 3.43 7.71
C MET A 54 -9.64 4.37 8.64
N VAL A 55 -9.42 5.69 8.60
CA VAL A 55 -10.00 6.60 9.64
C VAL A 55 -11.16 7.47 9.15
N TYR A 56 -11.46 7.54 7.84
CA TYR A 56 -12.44 8.52 7.33
C TYR A 56 -13.88 8.01 7.10
N TYR A 57 -14.17 6.76 7.45
CA TYR A 57 -15.55 6.22 7.41
C TYR A 57 -16.12 5.87 8.79
N GLU A 58 -15.59 6.43 9.88
CA GLU A 58 -16.33 6.41 11.13
C GLU A 58 -17.37 7.54 11.17
N GLN A 59 -18.63 7.10 11.11
CA GLN A 59 -19.81 7.76 11.68
C GLN A 59 -20.40 8.92 10.85
N LEU A 60 -21.00 8.58 9.70
CA LEU A 60 -22.25 9.27 9.35
C LEU A 60 -23.28 8.94 10.44
N PRO A 61 -23.92 9.93 11.08
CA PRO A 61 -25.01 9.67 12.02
C PRO A 61 -26.07 8.87 11.26
N GLN A 62 -26.39 7.68 11.75
CA GLN A 62 -27.51 6.93 11.21
C GLN A 62 -28.73 7.86 11.26
N PRO A 63 -29.44 8.10 10.15
CA PRO A 63 -30.70 8.81 10.23
C PRO A 63 -31.62 7.94 11.06
N GLU A 64 -31.91 8.35 12.30
CA GLU A 64 -32.99 7.77 13.07
C GLU A 64 -34.26 7.96 12.23
N TYR A 65 -34.66 6.91 11.51
CA TYR A 65 -36.01 6.80 10.97
C TYR A 65 -36.92 6.73 12.18
N GLY A 66 -37.32 7.93 12.62
CA GLY A 66 -38.30 8.18 13.64
C GLY A 66 -39.52 7.29 13.39
N ARG A 67 -39.72 6.40 14.35
CA ARG A 67 -40.81 5.45 14.47
C ARG A 67 -42.13 6.06 13.99
N LYS A 68 -42.77 5.38 13.04
CA LYS A 68 -44.17 5.56 12.66
C LYS A 68 -45.05 5.51 13.92
N LYS A 69 -45.97 6.46 14.06
CA LYS A 69 -47.19 6.32 14.86
C LYS A 69 -48.34 6.00 13.93
#